data_AF-A0A0A0IIK6-F1
#
_entry.id   AF-A0A0A0IIK6-F1
#
_cell.length_a   1.000
_cell.length_b   1.000
_cell.length_c   1.000
_cell.angle_alpha   90.00
_cell.angle_beta   90.00
_cell.angle_gamma   90.00
#
_symmetry.space_group_name_H-M   'P 1'
#
loop_
_entity.id
_entity.type
_entity.pdbx_description
1 polymer ?
#
loop_
_entity_poly.entity_id
_entity_poly.type
_entity_poly.pdbx_seq_one_letter_code
_entity_poly.pdbx_strand_id
1 'polypeptide(L)'
;MKNLRIPLQFLAIIFSLILKISLLNPNNICTSTYNLPLYSTINSNSNNLFTDSYYIKNSKRPNHLYVISQDNLSPAEKTMISTLQGLVNNHCSSQIYTLNSSEPDYKIWLNDLKNNYGISYKIVSDPWQLLIIYKKYINGYVLYNNENNKDPSINNACSLASLNRCIAVDESIESKVRLYNINKLVGDCRNTTEDWAYNTLWNHGLNHSIVIQLSPDKSASLRDYAIMTKSLVFYEDSVNKVSLRNKIFSSMKSNSICLGWGPDEFTNISTASKYGVSVVAADWSYNLSTLSSFPSGKFFQKTSHNIPREKNVHYVTFIMSDGDNQQWYLGNNYSSPKWYGASKRGTFNLGWSISPSIYYLAPTVFNLYYRSATYCPFNDYFIVPPSGNGYMYPSKFDKTKLDNYIQKLDTYMKKVDQKYLTVIDNSSFYDKKLWDRFTKMPNIQGLFYLDYHRHDNYHGEIIWSNNKPIISCRDLLWANLENEDQLINKINYRVNSGETNISNCNAYTLIYVHVWSKNVDNIQYVVDKISKNPEIRIVTPDTFVKLIKTNVAH
;
A
#
# COMPACT_ATOMS: atom_id res chain seq x y z
N MET A 1 42.35 -21.68 51.92
CA MET A 1 43.44 -21.81 50.93
C MET A 1 42.85 -22.07 49.54
N LYS A 2 42.80 -21.04 48.69
CA LYS A 2 43.22 -21.05 47.27
C LYS A 2 42.76 -19.73 46.63
N ASN A 3 43.73 -18.85 46.46
CA ASN A 3 43.64 -17.62 45.68
C ASN A 3 43.45 -17.98 44.20
N LEU A 4 42.45 -17.40 43.52
CA LEU A 4 42.50 -17.25 42.06
C LEU A 4 43.01 -15.83 41.74
N ARG A 5 44.26 -15.77 41.28
CA ARG A 5 44.85 -14.59 40.63
C ARG A 5 44.39 -14.57 39.17
N ILE A 6 43.76 -13.48 38.76
CA ILE A 6 43.51 -13.17 37.35
C ILE A 6 44.83 -12.61 36.76
N PRO A 7 45.28 -13.06 35.56
CA PRO A 7 46.56 -12.64 35.00
C PRO A 7 46.53 -11.20 34.48
N LEU A 8 47.62 -10.46 34.72
CA LEU A 8 47.81 -9.03 34.38
C LEU A 8 47.60 -8.67 32.90
N GLN A 9 47.61 -9.64 31.98
CA GLN A 9 47.34 -9.39 30.56
C GLN A 9 45.88 -9.03 30.26
N PHE A 10 44.92 -9.41 31.11
CA PHE A 10 43.51 -9.06 30.92
C PHE A 10 43.19 -7.59 31.30
N LEU A 11 43.97 -6.99 32.20
CA LEU A 11 43.81 -5.57 32.57
C LEU A 11 44.33 -4.60 31.51
N ALA A 12 45.36 -4.99 30.73
CA ALA A 12 45.93 -4.15 29.68
C ALA A 12 45.00 -3.99 28.46
N ILE A 13 44.17 -4.99 28.16
CA ILE A 13 43.20 -4.95 27.05
C ILE A 13 42.01 -4.05 27.41
N ILE A 14 41.59 -4.05 28.67
CA ILE A 14 40.49 -3.20 29.17
C ILE A 14 40.92 -1.72 29.19
N PHE A 15 42.18 -1.42 29.53
CA PHE A 15 42.67 -0.03 29.53
C PHE A 15 42.86 0.55 28.11
N SER A 16 43.25 -0.26 27.13
CA SER A 16 43.34 0.14 25.71
C SER A 16 41.96 0.41 25.08
N LEU A 17 40.92 -0.32 25.52
CA LEU A 17 39.55 -0.11 25.09
C LEU A 17 38.94 1.17 25.69
N ILE A 18 39.27 1.49 26.94
CA ILE A 18 38.78 2.70 27.64
C ILE A 18 39.45 3.97 27.10
N LEU A 19 40.71 3.91 26.64
CA LEU A 19 41.38 5.06 26.01
C LEU A 19 40.93 5.34 24.56
N LYS A 20 40.38 4.34 23.84
CA LYS A 20 39.78 4.56 22.52
C LYS A 20 38.38 5.17 22.55
N ILE A 21 37.69 5.11 23.70
CA ILE A 21 36.38 5.73 23.90
C ILE A 21 36.50 7.23 24.22
N SER A 22 37.68 7.72 24.61
CA SER A 22 37.91 9.12 25.00
C SER A 22 38.43 10.04 23.88
N LEU A 23 38.44 9.59 22.62
CA LEU A 23 38.85 10.40 21.44
C LEU A 23 37.76 10.56 20.36
N LEU A 24 36.50 10.25 20.69
CA LEU A 24 35.37 10.59 19.82
C LEU A 24 34.93 12.04 20.10
N ASN A 25 35.14 12.87 19.08
CA ASN A 25 34.74 14.27 18.99
C ASN A 25 33.28 14.48 19.47
N PRO A 26 32.97 15.39 20.42
CA PRO A 26 31.63 15.51 21.02
C PRO A 26 30.52 16.03 20.08
N ASN A 27 30.82 16.35 18.82
CA ASN A 27 29.90 17.08 17.94
C ASN A 27 28.88 16.24 17.16
N ASN A 28 28.68 14.95 17.48
CA ASN A 28 27.68 14.11 16.80
C ASN A 28 26.78 13.32 17.76
N ILE A 29 26.51 13.84 18.96
CA ILE A 29 25.45 13.31 19.81
C ILE A 29 24.16 14.06 19.44
N CYS A 30 23.28 13.38 18.72
CA CYS A 30 21.95 13.88 18.36
C CYS A 30 21.04 13.84 19.60
N THR A 31 21.24 14.77 20.55
CA THR A 31 20.31 15.01 21.67
C THR A 31 19.12 15.82 21.19
N SER A 32 18.22 15.20 20.42
CA SER A 32 16.84 15.72 20.31
C SER A 32 16.00 15.04 21.38
N THR A 33 15.70 15.77 22.46
CA THR A 33 14.62 15.44 23.39
C THR A 33 13.30 15.47 22.64
N TYR A 34 12.95 14.37 21.99
CA TYR A 34 11.57 14.15 21.58
C TYR A 34 10.81 13.73 22.83
N ASN A 35 9.93 14.61 23.31
CA ASN A 35 8.81 14.19 24.12
C ASN A 35 8.10 13.09 23.33
N LEU A 36 8.16 11.85 23.82
CA LEU A 36 7.23 10.80 23.40
C LEU A 36 5.84 11.44 23.44
N PRO A 37 5.08 11.48 22.33
CA PRO A 37 3.68 11.86 22.44
C PRO A 37 3.07 10.84 23.39
N LEU A 38 2.66 11.31 24.58
CA LEU A 38 1.71 10.58 25.41
C LEU A 38 0.61 10.11 24.48
N TYR A 39 0.25 8.83 24.61
CA TYR A 39 -0.87 8.15 23.98
C TYR A 39 -1.79 9.12 23.24
N SER A 40 -1.85 8.99 21.91
CA SER A 40 -2.96 9.58 21.17
C SER A 40 -4.24 8.96 21.74
N THR A 41 -4.87 9.68 22.66
CA THR A 41 -6.22 9.40 23.12
C THR A 41 -7.09 9.57 21.88
N ILE A 42 -7.36 8.44 21.22
CA ILE A 42 -8.34 8.36 20.15
C ILE A 42 -9.67 8.72 20.80
N ASN A 43 -10.03 9.99 20.68
CA ASN A 43 -11.28 10.52 21.21
C ASN A 43 -12.41 9.80 20.45
N SER A 44 -13.15 8.94 21.14
CA SER A 44 -14.16 8.05 20.54
C SER A 44 -15.47 8.75 20.16
N ASN A 45 -15.51 10.09 20.21
CA ASN A 45 -16.68 10.89 19.90
C ASN A 45 -16.39 11.88 18.76
N SER A 46 -16.54 11.41 17.52
CA SER A 46 -16.80 12.31 16.39
C SER A 46 -17.66 11.58 15.37
N ASN A 47 -18.97 11.73 15.52
CA ASN A 47 -20.00 11.24 14.60
C ASN A 47 -20.01 11.98 13.23
N ASN A 48 -18.87 12.49 12.76
CA ASN A 48 -18.72 13.25 11.51
C ASN A 48 -17.49 12.85 10.66
N LEU A 49 -16.91 11.65 10.84
CA LEU A 49 -15.57 11.32 10.33
C LEU A 49 -15.46 10.68 8.93
N PHE A 50 -16.53 10.56 8.14
CA PHE A 50 -16.51 9.70 6.93
C PHE A 50 -16.72 10.41 5.58
N THR A 51 -16.85 11.74 5.52
CA THR A 51 -17.13 12.45 4.24
C THR A 51 -15.91 12.59 3.31
N ASP A 52 -14.69 12.41 3.82
CA ASP A 52 -13.46 12.70 3.05
C ASP A 52 -12.88 11.50 2.31
N SER A 53 -13.30 10.27 2.63
CA SER A 53 -12.68 9.02 2.16
C SER A 53 -13.35 8.45 0.89
N TYR A 54 -12.57 7.81 0.02
CA TYR A 54 -13.07 6.94 -1.07
C TYR A 54 -13.53 5.56 -0.56
N TYR A 55 -13.10 5.19 0.64
CA TYR A 55 -13.21 3.86 1.21
C TYR A 55 -14.31 3.79 2.27
N ILE A 56 -14.99 2.66 2.32
CA ILE A 56 -16.04 2.36 3.29
C ILE A 56 -15.43 1.55 4.42
N LYS A 57 -15.55 2.07 5.63
CA LYS A 57 -14.95 1.46 6.82
C LYS A 57 -15.98 0.63 7.55
N ASN A 58 -15.51 -0.44 8.19
CA ASN A 58 -16.33 -1.16 9.15
C ASN A 58 -16.72 -0.20 10.30
N SER A 59 -18.03 -0.07 10.56
CA SER A 59 -18.57 0.80 11.61
C SER A 59 -18.54 0.17 13.02
N LYS A 60 -18.13 -1.10 13.14
CA LYS A 60 -18.05 -1.85 14.39
C LYS A 60 -16.61 -2.28 14.65
N ARG A 61 -16.03 -1.76 15.74
CA ARG A 61 -14.71 -2.16 16.23
C ARG A 61 -14.79 -3.52 16.93
N PRO A 62 -13.88 -4.47 16.65
CA PRO A 62 -13.84 -5.73 17.38
C PRO A 62 -13.35 -5.53 18.82
N ASN A 63 -13.76 -6.41 19.72
CA ASN A 63 -13.12 -6.66 21.02
C ASN A 63 -12.62 -8.12 21.11
N HIS A 64 -13.13 -9.01 20.26
CA HIS A 64 -12.72 -10.39 20.14
C HIS A 64 -12.64 -10.82 18.67
N LEU A 65 -11.65 -11.63 18.32
CA LEU A 65 -11.51 -12.25 17.00
C LEU A 65 -11.53 -13.76 17.10
N TYR A 66 -12.37 -14.41 16.27
CA TYR A 66 -12.19 -15.81 15.94
C TYR A 66 -11.25 -15.91 14.73
N VAL A 67 -10.09 -16.50 14.96
CA VAL A 67 -9.00 -16.57 14.00
C VAL A 67 -8.97 -17.95 13.37
N ILE A 68 -9.06 -18.03 12.05
CA ILE A 68 -9.01 -19.30 11.31
C ILE A 68 -7.92 -19.25 10.24
N SER A 69 -7.13 -20.33 10.12
CA SER A 69 -6.19 -20.45 9.01
C SER A 69 -6.93 -20.92 7.76
N GLN A 70 -6.64 -20.28 6.63
CA GLN A 70 -7.11 -20.68 5.31
C GLN A 70 -6.31 -21.85 4.73
N ASP A 71 -5.14 -22.18 5.28
CA ASP A 71 -4.22 -23.19 4.72
C ASP A 71 -4.86 -24.58 4.66
N ASN A 72 -5.72 -24.90 5.63
CA ASN A 72 -6.39 -26.20 5.75
C ASN A 72 -7.83 -26.22 5.20
N LEU A 73 -8.27 -25.11 4.58
CA LEU A 73 -9.62 -24.99 4.04
C LEU A 73 -9.66 -25.33 2.56
N SER A 74 -10.69 -26.05 2.13
CA SER A 74 -11.01 -26.17 0.71
C SER A 74 -11.34 -24.80 0.09
N PRO A 75 -11.21 -24.62 -1.24
CA PRO A 75 -11.67 -23.42 -1.94
C PRO A 75 -13.13 -23.03 -1.59
N ALA A 76 -14.02 -24.02 -1.52
CA ALA A 76 -15.42 -23.82 -1.12
C ALA A 76 -15.56 -23.28 0.31
N GLU A 77 -14.81 -23.84 1.27
CA GLU A 77 -14.81 -23.36 2.66
C GLU A 77 -14.18 -21.96 2.78
N LYS A 78 -13.15 -21.65 1.98
CA LYS A 78 -12.55 -20.30 1.91
C LYS A 78 -13.57 -19.25 1.48
N THR A 79 -14.37 -19.52 0.45
CA THR A 79 -15.45 -18.62 0.00
C THR A 79 -16.53 -18.46 1.06
N MET A 80 -16.97 -19.57 1.65
CA MET A 80 -17.98 -19.55 2.71
C MET A 80 -17.52 -18.71 3.90
N ILE A 81 -16.29 -18.91 4.38
CA ILE A 81 -15.74 -18.18 5.53
C ILE A 81 -15.49 -16.70 5.20
N SER A 82 -14.95 -16.37 4.03
CA SER A 82 -14.71 -14.98 3.64
C SER A 82 -16.03 -14.19 3.47
N THR A 83 -17.07 -14.81 2.90
CA THR A 83 -18.38 -14.15 2.81
C THR A 83 -19.08 -14.05 4.16
N LEU A 84 -18.95 -15.06 5.02
CA LEU A 84 -19.40 -14.99 6.41
C LEU A 84 -18.70 -13.85 7.17
N GLN A 85 -17.38 -13.73 7.02
CA GLN A 85 -16.56 -12.68 7.61
C GLN A 85 -17.10 -11.29 7.23
N GLY A 86 -17.31 -11.05 5.93
CA GLY A 86 -17.86 -9.79 5.43
C GLY A 86 -19.26 -9.49 5.95
N LEU A 87 -20.09 -10.53 6.11
CA LEU A 87 -21.44 -10.43 6.63
C LEU A 87 -21.48 -10.08 8.12
N VAL A 88 -20.58 -10.61 8.95
CA VAL A 88 -20.68 -10.48 10.41
C VAL A 88 -19.86 -9.34 10.98
N ASN A 89 -18.74 -8.98 10.35
CA ASN A 89 -17.76 -8.08 10.94
C ASN A 89 -18.29 -6.65 11.12
N ASN A 90 -19.22 -6.19 10.28
CA ASN A 90 -19.85 -4.87 10.44
C ASN A 90 -21.10 -4.87 11.34
N HIS A 91 -21.42 -6.00 11.97
CA HIS A 91 -22.64 -6.14 12.79
C HIS A 91 -22.35 -6.54 14.24
N CYS A 92 -21.12 -6.92 14.59
CA CYS A 92 -20.78 -7.28 15.96
C CYS A 92 -19.31 -7.05 16.32
N SER A 93 -19.01 -7.08 17.62
CA SER A 93 -17.67 -6.87 18.17
C SER A 93 -16.85 -8.17 18.28
N SER A 94 -17.50 -9.33 18.18
CA SER A 94 -16.83 -10.62 18.02
C SER A 94 -16.76 -10.92 16.53
N GLN A 95 -15.60 -10.76 15.92
CA GLN A 95 -15.43 -10.76 14.47
C GLN A 95 -14.61 -11.97 14.00
N ILE A 96 -14.61 -12.21 12.70
CA ILE A 96 -13.78 -13.24 12.06
C ILE A 96 -12.52 -12.57 11.50
N TYR A 97 -11.37 -13.21 11.69
CA TYR A 97 -10.10 -12.86 11.09
C TYR A 97 -9.46 -14.11 10.50
N THR A 98 -8.86 -14.00 9.32
CA THR A 98 -8.28 -15.13 8.61
C THR A 98 -6.77 -14.98 8.51
N LEU A 99 -6.06 -16.11 8.52
CA LEU A 99 -4.62 -16.18 8.28
C LEU A 99 -4.35 -17.04 7.05
N ASN A 100 -3.29 -16.72 6.31
CA ASN A 100 -2.81 -17.48 5.17
C ASN A 100 -1.28 -17.51 5.25
N SER A 101 -0.67 -18.68 5.17
CA SER A 101 0.79 -18.86 5.21
C SER A 101 1.53 -18.15 4.06
N SER A 102 0.86 -17.94 2.93
CA SER A 102 1.42 -17.20 1.78
C SER A 102 1.50 -15.69 2.01
N GLU A 103 0.75 -15.17 3.00
CA GLU A 103 0.70 -13.75 3.37
C GLU A 103 1.01 -13.58 4.88
N PRO A 104 2.27 -13.83 5.30
CA PRO A 104 2.64 -13.97 6.70
C PRO A 104 2.40 -12.71 7.54
N ASP A 105 2.39 -11.51 6.95
CA ASP A 105 2.24 -10.26 7.69
C ASP A 105 0.87 -10.12 8.34
N TYR A 106 -0.17 -10.81 7.87
CA TYR A 106 -1.46 -10.84 8.56
C TYR A 106 -1.39 -11.38 9.99
N LYS A 107 -0.39 -12.22 10.31
CA LYS A 107 -0.12 -12.65 11.68
C LYS A 107 0.47 -11.52 12.53
N ILE A 108 1.29 -10.66 11.93
CA ILE A 108 1.85 -9.47 12.59
C ILE A 108 0.74 -8.48 12.90
N TRP A 109 -0.17 -8.23 11.95
CA TRP A 109 -1.32 -7.34 12.19
C TRP A 109 -2.21 -7.88 13.31
N LEU A 110 -2.49 -9.19 13.33
CA LEU A 110 -3.24 -9.82 14.42
C LEU A 110 -2.54 -9.64 15.79
N ASN A 111 -1.22 -9.81 15.83
CA ASN A 111 -0.44 -9.62 17.06
C ASN A 111 -0.42 -8.14 17.50
N ASP A 112 -0.32 -7.21 16.55
CA ASP A 112 -0.41 -5.76 16.81
C ASP A 112 -1.78 -5.38 17.37
N LEU A 113 -2.86 -5.89 16.78
CA LEU A 113 -4.23 -5.72 17.30
C LEU A 113 -4.36 -6.22 18.75
N LYS A 114 -3.78 -7.38 19.06
CA LYS A 114 -3.77 -7.92 20.42
C LYS A 114 -2.98 -7.04 21.39
N ASN A 115 -1.74 -6.74 21.03
CA ASN A 115 -0.79 -6.14 21.96
C ASN A 115 -1.00 -4.63 22.14
N ASN A 116 -1.46 -3.93 21.10
CA ASN A 116 -1.54 -2.46 21.08
C ASN A 116 -2.98 -1.91 21.01
N TYR A 117 -3.98 -2.75 20.68
CA TYR A 117 -5.37 -2.28 20.51
C TYR A 117 -6.39 -3.01 21.38
N GLY A 118 -5.93 -3.85 22.32
CA GLY A 118 -6.78 -4.52 23.31
C GLY A 118 -7.68 -5.60 22.72
N ILE A 119 -7.31 -6.19 21.59
CA ILE A 119 -8.14 -7.18 20.90
C ILE A 119 -7.78 -8.60 21.38
N SER A 120 -8.73 -9.27 22.03
CA SER A 120 -8.57 -10.69 22.35
C SER A 120 -8.83 -11.55 21.10
N TYR A 121 -8.26 -12.75 21.04
CA TYR A 121 -8.60 -13.69 19.97
C TYR A 121 -8.57 -15.15 20.41
N LYS A 122 -9.35 -15.98 19.73
CA LYS A 122 -9.35 -17.44 19.85
C LYS A 122 -9.10 -18.06 18.47
N ILE A 123 -8.23 -19.06 18.41
CA ILE A 123 -8.01 -19.83 17.17
C ILE A 123 -9.12 -20.87 17.03
N VAL A 124 -9.68 -20.98 15.82
CA VAL A 124 -10.66 -21.97 15.41
C VAL A 124 -10.08 -22.75 14.25
N SER A 125 -10.10 -24.08 14.34
CA SER A 125 -9.64 -24.98 13.28
C SER A 125 -10.76 -25.43 12.36
N ASP A 126 -11.98 -25.55 12.89
CA ASP A 126 -13.14 -26.04 12.17
C ASP A 126 -14.00 -24.87 11.65
N PRO A 127 -14.08 -24.64 10.32
CA PRO A 127 -14.86 -23.54 9.75
C PRO A 127 -16.36 -23.64 10.09
N TRP A 128 -16.86 -24.85 10.32
CA TRP A 128 -18.27 -25.09 10.58
C TRP A 128 -18.71 -24.60 11.97
N GLN A 129 -17.79 -24.51 12.93
CA GLN A 129 -18.04 -23.84 14.22
C GLN A 129 -18.38 -22.35 14.04
N LEU A 130 -17.78 -21.67 13.06
CA LEU A 130 -18.09 -20.27 12.79
C LEU A 130 -19.52 -20.10 12.28
N LEU A 131 -20.04 -21.04 11.47
CA LEU A 131 -21.45 -21.02 11.08
C LEU A 131 -22.39 -21.16 12.28
N ILE A 132 -22.06 -22.03 13.24
CA ILE A 132 -22.84 -22.16 14.48
C ILE A 132 -22.84 -20.85 15.27
N ILE A 133 -21.65 -20.29 15.51
CA ILE A 133 -21.46 -19.05 16.29
C ILE A 133 -22.26 -17.89 15.67
N TYR A 134 -22.23 -17.78 14.34
CA TYR A 134 -22.79 -16.64 13.62
C TYR A 134 -24.12 -16.91 12.93
N LYS A 135 -24.75 -18.06 13.16
CA LYS A 135 -26.01 -18.49 12.50
C LYS A 135 -27.08 -17.40 12.46
N LYS A 136 -27.23 -16.65 13.56
CA LYS A 136 -28.23 -15.57 13.69
C LYS A 136 -28.06 -14.41 12.70
N TYR A 137 -26.87 -14.25 12.10
CA TYR A 137 -26.61 -13.20 11.13
C TYR A 137 -26.89 -13.64 9.68
N ILE A 138 -27.07 -14.94 9.45
CA ILE A 138 -27.19 -15.57 8.14
C ILE A 138 -28.66 -15.80 7.81
N ASN A 139 -29.17 -15.12 6.78
CA ASN A 139 -30.55 -15.28 6.33
C ASN A 139 -30.75 -16.48 5.37
N GLY A 140 -29.65 -17.00 4.83
CA GLY A 140 -29.64 -18.07 3.83
C GLY A 140 -28.30 -18.10 3.09
N TYR A 141 -28.29 -18.75 1.95
CA TYR A 141 -27.11 -18.83 1.09
C TYR A 141 -27.47 -18.59 -0.38
N VAL A 142 -26.45 -18.23 -1.16
CA VAL A 142 -26.49 -18.12 -2.61
C VAL A 142 -25.56 -19.16 -3.21
N LEU A 143 -26.10 -19.98 -4.11
CA LEU A 143 -25.39 -21.10 -4.71
C LEU A 143 -24.54 -20.63 -5.90
N TYR A 144 -23.34 -21.18 -6.03
CA TYR A 144 -22.45 -20.98 -7.18
C TYR A 144 -21.69 -22.26 -7.52
N ASN A 145 -20.98 -22.26 -8.65
CA ASN A 145 -20.14 -23.38 -9.07
C ASN A 145 -18.66 -22.96 -9.18
N ASN A 146 -17.75 -23.82 -8.73
CA ASN A 146 -16.30 -23.65 -8.85
C ASN A 146 -15.61 -24.81 -9.59
N GLU A 147 -16.36 -25.66 -10.30
CA GLU A 147 -15.81 -26.72 -11.17
C GLU A 147 -14.81 -26.17 -12.19
N ASN A 148 -15.08 -24.96 -12.70
CA ASN A 148 -14.16 -24.19 -13.53
C ASN A 148 -13.67 -22.96 -12.76
N ASN A 149 -12.36 -22.79 -12.62
CA ASN A 149 -11.75 -21.65 -11.91
C ASN A 149 -11.98 -20.29 -12.61
N LYS A 150 -12.58 -20.28 -13.81
CA LYS A 150 -13.01 -19.09 -14.52
C LYS A 150 -14.53 -18.84 -14.45
N ASP A 151 -15.27 -19.67 -13.71
CA ASP A 151 -16.74 -19.55 -13.62
C ASP A 151 -17.12 -18.25 -12.89
N PRO A 152 -17.82 -17.30 -13.54
CA PRO A 152 -18.15 -16.01 -12.94
C PRO A 152 -19.22 -16.10 -11.82
N SER A 153 -19.88 -17.25 -11.65
CA SER A 153 -20.97 -17.44 -10.69
C SER A 153 -20.56 -17.14 -9.25
N ILE A 154 -19.30 -17.37 -8.86
CA ILE A 154 -18.78 -17.00 -7.53
C ILE A 154 -18.87 -15.49 -7.27
N ASN A 155 -18.57 -14.67 -8.27
CA ASN A 155 -18.62 -13.21 -8.17
C ASN A 155 -20.08 -12.71 -8.17
N ASN A 156 -20.92 -13.31 -9.00
CA ASN A 156 -22.36 -13.04 -9.02
C ASN A 156 -23.02 -13.41 -7.69
N ALA A 157 -22.67 -14.57 -7.14
CA ALA A 157 -23.17 -15.04 -5.85
C ALA A 157 -22.72 -14.15 -4.70
N CYS A 158 -21.47 -13.69 -4.68
CA CYS A 158 -21.00 -12.72 -3.68
C CYS A 158 -21.79 -11.42 -3.76
N SER A 159 -22.01 -10.88 -4.97
CA SER A 159 -22.78 -9.66 -5.18
C SER A 159 -24.22 -9.81 -4.66
N LEU A 160 -24.90 -10.91 -5.01
CA LEU A 160 -26.26 -11.20 -4.54
C LEU A 160 -26.33 -11.44 -3.02
N ALA A 161 -25.36 -12.18 -2.47
CA ALA A 161 -25.30 -12.51 -1.06
C ALA A 161 -25.15 -11.24 -0.19
N SER A 162 -24.39 -10.25 -0.66
CA SER A 162 -24.18 -8.96 0.01
C SER A 162 -25.49 -8.18 0.25
N LEU A 163 -26.46 -8.29 -0.67
CA LEU A 163 -27.74 -7.61 -0.59
C LEU A 163 -28.71 -8.30 0.36
N ASN A 164 -28.59 -9.61 0.52
CA ASN A 164 -29.59 -10.46 1.18
C ASN A 164 -29.16 -11.02 2.54
N ARG A 165 -28.03 -10.55 3.09
CA ARG A 165 -27.45 -11.07 4.34
C ARG A 165 -27.20 -12.59 4.28
N CYS A 166 -26.67 -13.04 3.15
CA CYS A 166 -26.40 -14.46 2.89
C CYS A 166 -24.90 -14.72 2.81
N ILE A 167 -24.54 -16.00 2.84
CA ILE A 167 -23.19 -16.48 2.48
C ILE A 167 -23.20 -17.04 1.06
N ALA A 168 -22.07 -16.95 0.35
CA ALA A 168 -21.91 -17.64 -0.93
C ALA A 168 -21.43 -19.07 -0.66
N VAL A 169 -22.07 -20.04 -1.31
CA VAL A 169 -21.86 -21.48 -1.04
C VAL A 169 -21.65 -22.18 -2.37
N ASP A 170 -20.55 -22.91 -2.47
CA ASP A 170 -20.26 -23.78 -3.60
C ASP A 170 -21.16 -25.00 -3.57
N GLU A 171 -21.60 -25.46 -4.73
CA GLU A 171 -22.45 -26.66 -4.88
C GLU A 171 -21.88 -27.89 -4.14
N SER A 172 -20.55 -28.08 -4.12
CA SER A 172 -19.92 -29.24 -3.47
C SER A 172 -20.12 -29.31 -1.96
N ILE A 173 -20.45 -28.18 -1.30
CA ILE A 173 -20.64 -28.13 0.16
C ILE A 173 -22.07 -27.77 0.58
N GLU A 174 -23.01 -27.62 -0.36
CA GLU A 174 -24.40 -27.20 -0.07
C GLU A 174 -25.08 -28.13 0.94
N SER A 175 -25.02 -29.44 0.70
CA SER A 175 -25.61 -30.45 1.59
C SER A 175 -25.09 -30.31 3.02
N LYS A 176 -23.80 -30.01 3.18
CA LYS A 176 -23.19 -29.81 4.49
C LYS A 176 -23.69 -28.51 5.13
N VAL A 177 -23.75 -27.40 4.39
CA VAL A 177 -24.33 -26.12 4.88
C VAL A 177 -25.76 -26.29 5.39
N ARG A 178 -26.58 -27.09 4.69
CA ARG A 178 -27.95 -27.42 5.12
C ARG A 178 -27.99 -28.21 6.44
N LEU A 179 -27.05 -29.14 6.66
CA LEU A 179 -26.93 -29.84 7.95
C LEU A 179 -26.61 -28.89 9.13
N TYR A 180 -25.99 -27.74 8.85
CA TYR A 180 -25.78 -26.66 9.83
C TYR A 180 -26.98 -25.69 9.96
N ASN A 181 -28.16 -26.11 9.47
CA ASN A 181 -29.42 -25.39 9.54
C ASN A 181 -29.44 -24.04 8.81
N ILE A 182 -28.69 -23.93 7.72
CA ILE A 182 -28.76 -22.81 6.78
C ILE A 182 -29.47 -23.35 5.52
N ASN A 183 -30.80 -23.45 5.60
CA ASN A 183 -31.60 -24.23 4.64
C ASN A 183 -32.25 -23.39 3.53
N LYS A 184 -32.21 -22.05 3.66
CA LYS A 184 -32.85 -21.15 2.72
C LYS A 184 -31.89 -20.83 1.57
N LEU A 185 -32.16 -21.41 0.41
CA LEU A 185 -31.59 -20.98 -0.87
C LEU A 185 -32.23 -19.63 -1.25
N VAL A 186 -31.43 -18.57 -1.29
CA VAL A 186 -31.91 -17.21 -1.62
C VAL A 186 -31.71 -16.88 -3.10
N GLY A 187 -30.70 -17.48 -3.72
CA GLY A 187 -30.49 -17.38 -5.15
C GLY A 187 -29.55 -18.47 -5.64
N ASP A 188 -29.67 -18.79 -6.92
CA ASP A 188 -28.80 -19.72 -7.61
C ASP A 188 -28.12 -18.97 -8.76
N CYS A 189 -26.81 -18.78 -8.61
CA CYS A 189 -26.00 -18.09 -9.61
C CYS A 189 -25.25 -19.07 -10.51
N ARG A 190 -25.44 -20.39 -10.37
CA ARG A 190 -24.85 -21.35 -11.30
C ARG A 190 -25.31 -21.05 -12.72
N ASN A 191 -24.41 -21.19 -13.70
CA ASN A 191 -24.67 -20.90 -15.11
C ASN A 191 -24.99 -19.43 -15.43
N THR A 192 -24.73 -18.49 -14.51
CA THR A 192 -24.83 -17.04 -14.82
C THR A 192 -23.61 -16.56 -15.60
N THR A 193 -23.78 -15.52 -16.42
CA THR A 193 -22.69 -14.90 -17.18
C THR A 193 -21.94 -13.86 -16.34
N GLU A 194 -20.74 -13.46 -16.78
CA GLU A 194 -19.91 -12.44 -16.11
C GLU A 194 -20.60 -11.09 -15.90
N ASP A 195 -21.57 -10.73 -16.75
CA ASP A 195 -22.31 -9.48 -16.70
C ASP A 195 -23.65 -9.57 -15.94
N TRP A 196 -24.04 -10.78 -15.50
CA TRP A 196 -25.34 -11.04 -14.87
C TRP A 196 -25.57 -10.13 -13.66
N ALA A 197 -24.64 -10.09 -12.69
CA ALA A 197 -24.85 -9.29 -11.48
C ALA A 197 -24.93 -7.78 -11.77
N TYR A 198 -24.21 -7.29 -12.77
CA TYR A 198 -24.35 -5.90 -13.19
C TYR A 198 -25.75 -5.65 -13.75
N ASN A 199 -26.20 -6.48 -14.69
CA ASN A 199 -27.50 -6.29 -15.35
C ASN A 199 -28.68 -6.46 -14.40
N THR A 200 -28.58 -7.36 -13.40
CA THR A 200 -29.70 -7.71 -12.52
C THR A 200 -29.67 -7.05 -11.15
N LEU A 201 -28.50 -6.65 -10.64
CA LEU A 201 -28.36 -6.19 -9.25
C LEU A 201 -27.85 -4.74 -9.11
N TRP A 202 -27.24 -4.13 -10.13
CA TRP A 202 -26.58 -2.82 -10.00
C TRP A 202 -27.48 -1.74 -9.39
N ASN A 203 -28.74 -1.69 -9.81
CA ASN A 203 -29.73 -0.72 -9.32
C ASN A 203 -30.58 -1.23 -8.13
N HIS A 204 -30.24 -2.39 -7.57
CA HIS A 204 -30.98 -3.03 -6.47
C HIS A 204 -30.26 -2.93 -5.11
N GLY A 205 -29.48 -1.86 -4.92
CA GLY A 205 -28.84 -1.53 -3.65
C GLY A 205 -27.35 -1.90 -3.56
N LEU A 206 -26.72 -2.28 -4.68
CA LEU A 206 -25.27 -2.37 -4.75
C LEU A 206 -24.63 -0.98 -4.63
N ASN A 207 -23.38 -0.97 -4.17
CA ASN A 207 -22.58 0.22 -4.03
C ASN A 207 -22.16 0.77 -5.40
N HIS A 208 -22.23 2.09 -5.58
CA HIS A 208 -21.84 2.76 -6.83
C HIS A 208 -20.54 3.56 -6.71
N SER A 209 -19.92 3.58 -5.53
CA SER A 209 -18.65 4.27 -5.26
C SER A 209 -17.48 3.29 -5.13
N ILE A 210 -17.75 2.03 -4.80
CA ILE A 210 -16.76 0.96 -4.71
C ILE A 210 -17.25 -0.24 -5.52
N VAL A 211 -16.36 -0.77 -6.34
CA VAL A 211 -16.52 -2.05 -7.03
C VAL A 211 -15.28 -2.91 -6.81
N ILE A 212 -15.43 -4.22 -6.99
CA ILE A 212 -14.38 -5.22 -6.78
C ILE A 212 -14.12 -5.93 -8.12
N GLN A 213 -12.92 -5.75 -8.66
CA GLN A 213 -12.46 -6.43 -9.87
C GLN A 213 -11.63 -7.64 -9.46
N LEU A 214 -12.22 -8.83 -9.47
CA LEU A 214 -11.62 -10.01 -8.86
C LEU A 214 -11.79 -11.24 -9.74
N SER A 215 -10.68 -11.83 -10.16
CA SER A 215 -10.70 -13.09 -10.90
C SER A 215 -11.46 -14.19 -10.13
N PRO A 216 -12.32 -14.99 -10.79
CA PRO A 216 -13.09 -16.04 -10.13
C PRO A 216 -12.24 -17.10 -9.41
N ASP A 217 -10.98 -17.29 -9.82
CA ASP A 217 -10.04 -18.23 -9.19
C ASP A 217 -9.69 -17.86 -7.73
N LYS A 218 -10.01 -16.63 -7.29
CA LYS A 218 -9.75 -16.16 -5.93
C LYS A 218 -10.88 -16.56 -4.99
N SER A 219 -10.69 -17.60 -4.19
CA SER A 219 -11.74 -18.08 -3.29
C SER A 219 -11.99 -17.21 -2.05
N ALA A 220 -11.08 -16.32 -1.64
CA ALA A 220 -11.23 -15.60 -0.36
C ALA A 220 -10.87 -14.11 -0.37
N SER A 221 -9.82 -13.70 -1.08
CA SER A 221 -9.36 -12.31 -1.07
C SER A 221 -10.46 -11.35 -1.53
N LEU A 222 -10.51 -10.17 -0.90
CA LEU A 222 -11.53 -9.12 -1.07
C LEU A 222 -13.00 -9.51 -0.85
N ARG A 223 -13.37 -10.80 -0.79
CA ARG A 223 -14.78 -11.22 -0.68
C ARG A 223 -15.41 -10.75 0.63
N ASP A 224 -14.65 -10.71 1.72
CA ASP A 224 -15.12 -10.15 2.99
C ASP A 224 -15.48 -8.65 2.86
N TYR A 225 -14.62 -7.89 2.20
CA TYR A 225 -14.85 -6.46 1.96
C TYR A 225 -15.99 -6.23 0.96
N ALA A 226 -16.08 -7.04 -0.10
CA ALA A 226 -17.14 -6.98 -1.10
C ALA A 226 -18.52 -7.14 -0.47
N ILE A 227 -18.68 -8.17 0.38
CA ILE A 227 -19.93 -8.43 1.10
C ILE A 227 -20.24 -7.29 2.06
N MET A 228 -19.27 -6.85 2.86
CA MET A 228 -19.46 -5.79 3.85
C MET A 228 -19.93 -4.48 3.21
N THR A 229 -19.37 -4.15 2.04
CA THR A 229 -19.62 -2.87 1.34
C THR A 229 -20.77 -2.93 0.34
N LYS A 230 -21.36 -4.11 0.12
CA LYS A 230 -22.34 -4.38 -0.94
C LYS A 230 -21.81 -4.00 -2.33
N SER A 231 -20.54 -4.27 -2.57
CA SER A 231 -19.91 -3.93 -3.85
C SER A 231 -20.23 -4.97 -4.92
N LEU A 232 -20.40 -4.51 -6.16
CA LEU A 232 -20.39 -5.41 -7.32
C LEU A 232 -19.03 -6.10 -7.41
N VAL A 233 -19.01 -7.42 -7.53
CA VAL A 233 -17.82 -8.21 -7.86
C VAL A 233 -17.91 -8.61 -9.33
N PHE A 234 -16.89 -8.30 -10.11
CA PHE A 234 -16.87 -8.56 -11.56
C PHE A 234 -15.46 -8.89 -12.04
N TYR A 235 -15.35 -9.49 -13.23
CA TYR A 235 -14.06 -9.72 -13.89
C TYR A 235 -14.22 -9.95 -15.39
N GLU A 236 -13.30 -9.39 -16.17
CA GLU A 236 -13.11 -9.70 -17.60
C GLU A 236 -11.69 -10.25 -17.77
N ASP A 237 -11.55 -11.51 -18.15
CA ASP A 237 -10.25 -12.21 -18.22
C ASP A 237 -9.40 -11.82 -19.44
N SER A 238 -10.00 -11.19 -20.45
CA SER A 238 -9.31 -10.82 -21.68
C SER A 238 -8.88 -9.36 -21.66
N VAL A 239 -7.60 -9.12 -21.96
CA VAL A 239 -7.00 -7.79 -22.16
C VAL A 239 -7.83 -6.95 -23.14
N ASN A 240 -8.27 -7.55 -24.25
CA ASN A 240 -8.99 -6.87 -25.33
C ASN A 240 -10.48 -6.69 -25.07
N LYS A 241 -11.04 -7.36 -24.04
CA LYS A 241 -12.46 -7.27 -23.67
C LYS A 241 -12.61 -6.28 -22.52
N VAL A 242 -13.13 -5.10 -22.84
CA VAL A 242 -13.31 -3.98 -21.90
C VAL A 242 -14.76 -3.56 -21.78
N SER A 243 -15.71 -4.31 -22.34
CA SER A 243 -17.10 -3.84 -22.48
C SER A 243 -17.82 -3.80 -21.13
N LEU A 244 -17.62 -4.81 -20.27
CA LEU A 244 -18.18 -4.82 -18.93
C LEU A 244 -17.50 -3.77 -18.04
N ARG A 245 -16.16 -3.67 -18.07
CA ARG A 245 -15.41 -2.60 -17.38
C ARG A 245 -15.91 -1.21 -17.77
N ASN A 246 -16.08 -0.94 -19.06
CA ASN A 246 -16.61 0.34 -19.55
C ASN A 246 -18.02 0.61 -19.00
N LYS A 247 -18.93 -0.37 -19.04
CA LYS A 247 -20.29 -0.24 -18.51
C LYS A 247 -20.30 0.07 -17.01
N ILE A 248 -19.52 -0.68 -16.24
CA ILE A 248 -19.44 -0.52 -14.79
C ILE A 248 -18.84 0.85 -14.44
N PHE A 249 -17.63 1.17 -14.92
CA PHE A 249 -16.94 2.39 -14.53
C PHE A 249 -17.66 3.66 -14.98
N SER A 250 -18.32 3.65 -16.14
CA SER A 250 -19.14 4.79 -16.59
C SER A 250 -20.39 5.00 -15.71
N SER A 251 -20.89 3.95 -15.08
CA SER A 251 -22.09 3.98 -14.22
C SER A 251 -21.78 4.26 -12.75
N MET A 252 -20.50 4.29 -12.37
CA MET A 252 -20.08 4.62 -11.02
C MET A 252 -20.28 6.11 -10.71
N LYS A 253 -20.52 6.42 -9.43
CA LYS A 253 -20.61 7.80 -8.95
C LYS A 253 -19.27 8.53 -9.13
N SER A 254 -19.30 9.85 -9.04
CA SER A 254 -18.07 10.61 -8.83
C SER A 254 -17.38 10.17 -7.54
N ASN A 255 -16.06 10.31 -7.48
CA ASN A 255 -15.23 9.81 -6.37
C ASN A 255 -15.27 8.30 -6.15
N SER A 256 -15.04 7.56 -7.22
CA SER A 256 -15.14 6.10 -7.20
C SER A 256 -13.79 5.42 -7.23
N ILE A 257 -13.74 4.23 -6.64
CA ILE A 257 -12.54 3.41 -6.60
C ILE A 257 -12.86 1.95 -6.90
N CYS A 258 -11.95 1.30 -7.63
CA CYS A 258 -12.00 -0.12 -7.90
C CYS A 258 -10.90 -0.82 -7.08
N LEU A 259 -11.25 -1.82 -6.28
CA LEU A 259 -10.26 -2.67 -5.62
C LEU A 259 -10.13 -3.99 -6.37
N GLY A 260 -8.90 -4.50 -6.46
CA GLY A 260 -8.57 -5.72 -7.17
C GLY A 260 -7.73 -5.45 -8.40
N TRP A 261 -7.70 -6.39 -9.34
CA TRP A 261 -6.81 -6.32 -10.50
C TRP A 261 -7.45 -6.89 -11.76
N GLY A 262 -7.05 -6.34 -12.91
CA GLY A 262 -7.50 -6.76 -14.23
C GLY A 262 -6.51 -7.67 -14.95
N PRO A 263 -6.80 -8.02 -16.22
CA PRO A 263 -5.98 -8.95 -17.00
C PRO A 263 -4.61 -8.37 -17.41
N ASP A 264 -4.47 -7.05 -17.41
CA ASP A 264 -3.23 -6.34 -17.70
C ASP A 264 -3.20 -4.99 -16.98
N GLU A 265 -2.03 -4.34 -16.94
CA GLU A 265 -1.87 -3.04 -16.31
C GLU A 265 -2.42 -1.90 -17.19
N PHE A 266 -1.82 -1.68 -18.37
CA PHE A 266 -2.10 -0.50 -19.19
C PHE A 266 -3.58 -0.33 -19.53
N THR A 267 -4.20 -1.37 -20.06
CA THR A 267 -5.59 -1.29 -20.54
C THR A 267 -6.53 -1.16 -19.36
N ASN A 268 -6.24 -1.84 -18.25
CA ASN A 268 -7.06 -1.76 -17.05
C ASN A 268 -7.04 -0.37 -16.43
N ILE A 269 -5.86 0.19 -16.18
CA ILE A 269 -5.70 1.52 -15.59
C ILE A 269 -6.20 2.60 -16.55
N SER A 270 -5.96 2.46 -17.86
CA SER A 270 -6.49 3.39 -18.86
C SER A 270 -8.02 3.39 -18.91
N THR A 271 -8.64 2.21 -18.84
CA THR A 271 -10.11 2.07 -18.88
C THR A 271 -10.76 2.67 -17.64
N ALA A 272 -10.20 2.43 -16.46
CA ALA A 272 -10.69 3.03 -15.22
C ALA A 272 -10.50 4.56 -15.22
N SER A 273 -9.30 5.04 -15.58
CA SER A 273 -8.96 6.46 -15.62
C SER A 273 -9.91 7.24 -16.51
N LYS A 274 -10.26 6.70 -17.70
CA LYS A 274 -11.20 7.31 -18.65
C LYS A 274 -12.51 7.77 -18.01
N TYR A 275 -13.01 7.06 -17.00
CA TYR A 275 -14.26 7.39 -16.30
C TYR A 275 -14.05 8.02 -14.92
N GLY A 276 -12.81 8.40 -14.59
CA GLY A 276 -12.43 8.99 -13.32
C GLY A 276 -12.50 8.03 -12.14
N VAL A 277 -12.18 6.76 -12.40
CA VAL A 277 -12.03 5.71 -11.39
C VAL A 277 -10.54 5.40 -11.25
N SER A 278 -10.03 5.34 -10.02
CA SER A 278 -8.69 4.81 -9.74
C SER A 278 -8.78 3.36 -9.28
N VAL A 279 -7.72 2.59 -9.51
CA VAL A 279 -7.63 1.17 -9.14
C VAL A 279 -6.67 0.98 -7.97
N VAL A 280 -6.96 0.06 -7.06
CA VAL A 280 -6.03 -0.38 -6.02
C VAL A 280 -5.76 -1.86 -6.21
N ALA A 281 -4.51 -2.22 -6.52
CA ALA A 281 -4.10 -3.62 -6.59
C ALA A 281 -4.26 -4.27 -5.21
N ALA A 282 -5.30 -5.09 -5.09
CA ALA A 282 -5.75 -5.66 -3.83
C ALA A 282 -6.33 -7.07 -3.99
N ASP A 283 -6.16 -7.71 -5.14
CA ASP A 283 -6.74 -9.04 -5.44
C ASP A 283 -6.18 -10.17 -4.56
N TRP A 284 -5.17 -9.88 -3.75
CA TRP A 284 -4.65 -10.72 -2.65
C TRP A 284 -4.78 -10.07 -1.26
N SER A 285 -5.70 -9.12 -1.09
CA SER A 285 -5.97 -8.50 0.22
C SER A 285 -7.04 -9.24 1.00
N TYR A 286 -6.86 -9.36 2.30
CA TYR A 286 -7.71 -10.09 3.24
C TYR A 286 -8.05 -9.23 4.45
N ASN A 287 -9.08 -9.63 5.19
CA ASN A 287 -9.44 -9.04 6.48
C ASN A 287 -9.74 -7.54 6.48
N LEU A 288 -10.01 -6.92 5.32
CA LEU A 288 -10.30 -5.49 5.26
C LEU A 288 -11.59 -5.16 6.02
N SER A 289 -12.53 -6.11 6.10
CA SER A 289 -13.72 -5.98 6.96
C SER A 289 -13.37 -5.85 8.44
N THR A 290 -12.26 -6.42 8.92
CA THR A 290 -11.78 -6.25 10.29
C THR A 290 -10.86 -5.03 10.43
N LEU A 291 -9.85 -4.95 9.56
CA LEU A 291 -8.77 -3.95 9.63
C LEU A 291 -9.28 -2.52 9.44
N SER A 292 -10.36 -2.33 8.66
CA SER A 292 -10.93 -1.00 8.42
C SER A 292 -11.73 -0.44 9.60
N SER A 293 -11.98 -1.24 10.65
CA SER A 293 -12.80 -0.84 11.81
C SER A 293 -12.14 0.16 12.75
N PHE A 294 -10.85 0.41 12.58
CA PHE A 294 -10.07 1.34 13.40
C PHE A 294 -10.14 2.75 12.82
N PRO A 295 -10.10 3.82 13.63
CA PRO A 295 -10.11 5.19 13.11
C PRO A 295 -8.79 5.54 12.41
N SER A 296 -8.86 6.39 11.39
CA SER A 296 -7.66 6.91 10.72
C SER A 296 -7.22 8.19 11.43
N GLY A 297 -5.96 8.22 11.88
CA GLY A 297 -5.40 9.31 12.68
C GLY A 297 -4.71 10.40 11.86
N LYS A 298 -4.02 11.33 12.54
CA LYS A 298 -3.00 12.18 11.94
C LYS A 298 -1.64 11.56 12.16
N PHE A 299 -0.78 11.62 11.14
CA PHE A 299 0.58 11.09 11.19
C PHE A 299 1.57 12.16 10.77
N PHE A 300 2.76 12.10 11.37
CA PHE A 300 3.89 12.95 11.05
C PHE A 300 5.09 12.08 10.69
N GLN A 301 5.84 12.49 9.68
CA GLN A 301 7.02 11.75 9.27
C GLN A 301 8.21 12.06 10.19
N LYS A 302 9.09 11.09 10.36
CA LYS A 302 10.37 11.29 11.05
C LYS A 302 11.34 11.95 10.07
N THR A 303 11.41 13.28 10.08
CA THR A 303 12.27 14.03 9.14
C THR A 303 13.46 14.67 9.83
N SER A 304 14.63 14.59 9.20
CA SER A 304 15.75 15.45 9.58
C SER A 304 15.46 16.90 9.18
N HIS A 305 15.69 17.82 10.11
CA HIS A 305 15.59 19.25 9.84
C HIS A 305 16.87 19.83 9.22
N ASN A 306 17.99 19.10 9.29
CA ASN A 306 19.27 19.52 8.75
C ASN A 306 19.34 19.13 7.27
N ILE A 307 19.09 20.11 6.40
CA ILE A 307 19.35 19.99 4.96
C ILE A 307 20.84 20.24 4.73
N PRO A 308 21.57 19.31 4.08
CA PRO A 308 22.97 19.52 3.74
C PRO A 308 23.16 20.82 2.94
N ARG A 309 24.24 21.56 3.19
CA ARG A 309 24.57 22.81 2.48
C ARG A 309 25.82 22.67 1.60
N GLU A 310 26.18 21.44 1.29
CA GLU A 310 27.41 21.14 0.59
C GLU A 310 27.30 21.52 -0.88
N LYS A 311 28.35 22.15 -1.40
CA LYS A 311 28.47 22.53 -2.80
C LYS A 311 29.37 21.54 -3.51
N ASN A 312 29.31 21.51 -4.84
CA ASN A 312 30.14 20.65 -5.68
C ASN A 312 29.95 19.17 -5.33
N VAL A 313 28.70 18.76 -5.14
CA VAL A 313 28.30 17.38 -4.88
C VAL A 313 27.15 16.97 -5.78
N HIS A 314 27.03 15.68 -6.01
CA HIS A 314 25.92 15.07 -6.72
C HIS A 314 24.98 14.38 -5.73
N TYR A 315 23.73 14.81 -5.70
CA TYR A 315 22.72 14.27 -4.81
C TYR A 315 21.99 13.10 -5.47
N VAL A 316 21.86 12.01 -4.71
CA VAL A 316 21.17 10.79 -5.13
C VAL A 316 20.04 10.50 -4.15
N THR A 317 18.87 10.13 -4.66
CA THR A 317 17.77 9.60 -3.84
C THR A 317 17.23 8.29 -4.42
N PHE A 318 16.89 7.36 -3.54
CA PHE A 318 16.29 6.07 -3.90
C PHE A 318 14.83 6.05 -3.46
N ILE A 319 13.95 5.57 -4.35
CA ILE A 319 12.53 5.36 -4.04
C ILE A 319 12.18 3.91 -4.38
N MET A 320 11.69 3.17 -3.39
CA MET A 320 11.11 1.84 -3.59
C MET A 320 9.76 1.93 -4.31
N SER A 321 9.60 1.11 -5.36
CA SER A 321 8.40 1.06 -6.20
C SER A 321 7.20 0.37 -5.53
N ASP A 322 6.08 0.33 -6.25
CA ASP A 322 4.88 -0.48 -5.96
C ASP A 322 4.17 -0.19 -4.62
N GLY A 323 4.29 1.02 -4.12
CA GLY A 323 3.58 1.46 -2.92
C GLY A 323 2.07 1.55 -3.05
N ASP A 324 1.56 1.57 -4.28
CA ASP A 324 0.14 1.50 -4.64
C ASP A 324 -0.44 0.09 -4.49
N ASN A 325 0.43 -0.93 -4.47
CA ASN A 325 0.06 -2.32 -4.30
C ASN A 325 -0.29 -2.62 -2.83
N GLN A 326 -1.59 -2.57 -2.52
CA GLN A 326 -2.12 -2.79 -1.17
C GLN A 326 -1.80 -4.19 -0.68
N GLN A 327 -1.88 -5.21 -1.52
CA GLN A 327 -1.67 -6.59 -1.07
C GLN A 327 -0.23 -6.85 -0.64
N TRP A 328 0.75 -6.19 -1.28
CA TRP A 328 2.14 -6.28 -0.86
C TRP A 328 2.34 -5.73 0.55
N TYR A 329 1.79 -4.55 0.82
CA TYR A 329 1.84 -3.90 2.13
C TYR A 329 1.13 -4.66 3.25
N LEU A 330 0.05 -5.38 2.93
CA LEU A 330 -0.68 -6.16 3.93
C LEU A 330 -0.18 -7.59 4.06
N GLY A 331 0.54 -8.11 3.06
CA GLY A 331 0.78 -9.53 2.92
C GLY A 331 2.19 -9.99 3.28
N ASN A 332 3.21 -9.38 2.66
CA ASN A 332 4.57 -9.91 2.72
C ASN A 332 5.68 -8.85 2.54
N ASN A 333 5.39 -7.57 2.80
CA ASN A 333 6.39 -6.51 2.77
C ASN A 333 7.05 -6.27 4.15
N TYR A 334 6.24 -6.12 5.20
CA TYR A 334 6.67 -5.63 6.51
C TYR A 334 7.71 -6.53 7.18
N SER A 335 7.51 -7.85 7.15
CA SER A 335 8.45 -8.81 7.74
C SER A 335 9.50 -9.34 6.78
N SER A 336 9.39 -9.04 5.49
CA SER A 336 10.26 -9.63 4.49
C SER A 336 11.70 -9.17 4.67
N PRO A 337 12.67 -10.11 4.75
CA PRO A 337 14.08 -9.77 4.84
C PRO A 337 14.61 -9.12 3.56
N LYS A 338 13.82 -9.12 2.46
CA LYS A 338 14.15 -8.46 1.20
C LYS A 338 13.82 -6.97 1.22
N TRP A 339 12.76 -6.57 1.94
CA TRP A 339 12.17 -5.22 1.81
C TRP A 339 12.10 -4.51 3.16
N TYR A 340 10.90 -4.16 3.64
CA TYR A 340 10.76 -3.33 4.83
C TYR A 340 11.28 -4.02 6.11
N GLY A 341 11.31 -5.36 6.14
CA GLY A 341 11.90 -6.16 7.21
C GLY A 341 13.41 -6.41 7.06
N ALA A 342 14.06 -5.87 6.03
CA ALA A 342 15.48 -6.12 5.78
C ALA A 342 16.36 -5.58 6.91
N SER A 343 17.35 -6.39 7.34
CA SER A 343 18.29 -6.02 8.42
C SER A 343 19.17 -4.82 8.08
N LYS A 344 19.35 -4.53 6.78
CA LYS A 344 20.10 -3.37 6.27
C LYS A 344 19.24 -2.11 6.14
N ARG A 345 17.92 -2.15 6.37
CA ARG A 345 17.12 -0.93 6.40
C ARG A 345 17.60 -0.03 7.55
N GLY A 346 17.81 1.26 7.26
CA GLY A 346 18.32 2.24 8.23
C GLY A 346 19.83 2.46 8.24
N THR A 347 20.58 1.82 7.34
CA THR A 347 22.02 2.09 7.11
C THR A 347 22.26 3.13 6.00
N PHE A 348 21.22 3.55 5.31
CA PHE A 348 21.21 4.62 4.29
C PHE A 348 19.80 5.22 4.18
N ASN A 349 19.70 6.42 3.59
CA ASN A 349 18.42 7.10 3.39
C ASN A 349 17.61 6.41 2.28
N LEU A 350 16.35 6.11 2.54
CA LEU A 350 15.49 5.37 1.61
C LEU A 350 14.07 5.94 1.54
N GLY A 351 13.59 6.17 0.33
CA GLY A 351 12.20 6.51 0.06
C GLY A 351 11.33 5.27 -0.08
N TRP A 352 10.15 5.30 0.52
CA TRP A 352 9.10 4.29 0.34
C TRP A 352 7.83 4.98 -0.14
N SER A 353 7.14 4.40 -1.11
CA SER A 353 5.79 4.86 -1.45
C SER A 353 4.75 4.03 -0.68
N ILE A 354 3.69 4.64 -0.12
CA ILE A 354 2.64 3.92 0.64
C ILE A 354 1.24 4.48 0.34
N SER A 355 0.34 3.60 -0.09
CA SER A 355 -0.99 3.96 -0.59
C SER A 355 -1.93 4.54 0.48
N PRO A 356 -2.75 5.55 0.13
CA PRO A 356 -3.88 6.01 0.96
C PRO A 356 -4.86 4.89 1.31
N SER A 357 -4.92 3.82 0.52
CA SER A 357 -5.75 2.66 0.80
C SER A 357 -5.40 2.01 2.14
N ILE A 358 -4.12 1.92 2.50
CA ILE A 358 -3.66 1.35 3.78
C ILE A 358 -4.11 2.26 4.94
N TYR A 359 -4.01 3.58 4.78
CA TYR A 359 -4.44 4.56 5.79
C TYR A 359 -5.94 4.47 6.11
N TYR A 360 -6.78 4.20 5.12
CA TYR A 360 -8.23 4.11 5.33
C TYR A 360 -8.71 2.70 5.70
N LEU A 361 -8.16 1.66 5.06
CA LEU A 361 -8.62 0.28 5.17
C LEU A 361 -7.85 -0.57 6.16
N ALA A 362 -6.64 -0.17 6.56
CA ALA A 362 -5.86 -0.84 7.59
C ALA A 362 -5.09 0.19 8.45
N PRO A 363 -5.78 1.10 9.18
CA PRO A 363 -5.12 2.24 9.81
C PRO A 363 -4.10 1.85 10.89
N THR A 364 -4.29 0.71 11.55
CA THR A 364 -3.32 0.17 12.51
C THR A 364 -2.04 -0.32 11.84
N VAL A 365 -2.17 -0.89 10.64
CA VAL A 365 -1.04 -1.29 9.78
C VAL A 365 -0.28 -0.06 9.31
N PHE A 366 -0.98 0.96 8.80
CA PHE A 366 -0.38 2.24 8.41
C PHE A 366 0.44 2.86 9.56
N ASN A 367 -0.15 2.88 10.77
CA ASN A 367 0.53 3.35 11.98
C ASN A 367 1.80 2.54 12.27
N LEU A 368 1.76 1.22 12.08
CA LEU A 368 2.93 0.38 12.36
C LEU A 368 4.10 0.72 11.45
N TYR A 369 3.86 0.91 10.14
CA TYR A 369 4.88 1.38 9.18
C TYR A 369 5.46 2.74 9.57
N TYR A 370 4.62 3.74 9.90
CA TYR A 370 5.11 5.06 10.32
C TYR A 370 5.92 5.00 11.62
N ARG A 371 5.46 4.18 12.58
CA ARG A 371 6.13 4.03 13.88
C ARG A 371 7.49 3.34 13.72
N SER A 372 7.61 2.35 12.85
CA SER A 372 8.84 1.57 12.64
C SER A 372 9.76 2.11 11.54
N ALA A 373 9.43 3.25 10.93
CA ALA A 373 10.33 4.02 10.09
C ALA A 373 11.66 4.29 10.82
N THR A 374 12.76 3.98 10.17
CA THR A 374 14.10 4.28 10.69
C THR A 374 14.31 5.79 10.74
N TYR A 375 15.05 6.24 11.75
CA TYR A 375 15.41 7.63 11.93
C TYR A 375 16.73 7.74 12.66
N CYS A 376 17.65 8.55 12.12
CA CYS A 376 18.98 8.85 12.66
C CYS A 376 19.91 7.61 12.78
N PRO A 377 21.09 7.61 12.14
CA PRO A 377 21.61 8.66 11.25
C PRO A 377 20.92 8.71 9.89
N PHE A 378 20.23 7.64 9.49
CA PHE A 378 19.53 7.54 8.21
C PHE A 378 18.03 7.32 8.41
N ASN A 379 17.25 7.82 7.46
CA ASN A 379 15.80 7.88 7.59
C ASN A 379 15.10 7.13 6.45
N ASP A 380 14.03 6.43 6.81
CA ASP A 380 12.97 6.13 5.85
C ASP A 380 12.11 7.38 5.65
N TYR A 381 11.68 7.63 4.42
CA TYR A 381 10.74 8.70 4.10
C TYR A 381 9.62 8.20 3.19
N PHE A 382 8.38 8.40 3.61
CA PHE A 382 7.19 7.99 2.88
C PHE A 382 6.68 9.07 1.93
N ILE A 383 6.28 8.62 0.74
CA ILE A 383 5.62 9.43 -0.29
C ILE A 383 4.33 8.75 -0.76
N VAL A 384 3.49 9.50 -1.47
CA VAL A 384 2.30 8.94 -2.13
C VAL A 384 2.72 8.14 -3.36
N PRO A 385 2.18 6.93 -3.60
CA PRO A 385 2.51 6.11 -4.76
C PRO A 385 1.76 6.52 -6.04
N PRO A 386 2.14 5.94 -7.20
CA PRO A 386 1.43 6.12 -8.47
C PRO A 386 -0.07 5.80 -8.38
N SER A 387 -0.99 6.70 -8.72
CA SER A 387 -0.79 8.14 -8.91
C SER A 387 -1.80 8.89 -8.03
N GLY A 388 -1.66 8.72 -6.71
CA GLY A 388 -2.50 9.41 -5.71
C GLY A 388 -3.33 8.49 -4.81
N ASN A 389 -4.64 8.73 -4.78
CA ASN A 389 -5.61 7.97 -3.98
C ASN A 389 -5.71 6.49 -4.40
N GLY A 390 -5.41 6.20 -5.66
CA GLY A 390 -5.19 4.88 -6.22
C GLY A 390 -4.40 5.00 -7.52
N TYR A 391 -4.11 3.89 -8.17
CA TYR A 391 -3.41 3.88 -9.44
C TYR A 391 -4.35 4.37 -10.56
N MET A 392 -3.92 5.42 -11.24
CA MET A 392 -4.57 6.03 -12.39
C MET A 392 -3.53 6.73 -13.27
N TYR A 393 -3.87 7.01 -14.53
CA TYR A 393 -3.07 7.84 -15.43
C TYR A 393 -3.66 9.25 -15.49
N PRO A 394 -3.00 10.28 -14.90
CA PRO A 394 -3.55 11.63 -14.86
C PRO A 394 -3.94 12.20 -16.22
N SER A 395 -3.16 11.91 -17.28
CA SER A 395 -3.44 12.34 -18.65
C SER A 395 -4.71 11.72 -19.26
N LYS A 396 -5.08 10.52 -18.78
CA LYS A 396 -6.29 9.78 -19.22
C LYS A 396 -7.43 9.89 -18.24
N PHE A 397 -7.23 10.53 -17.09
CA PHE A 397 -8.26 10.66 -16.07
C PHE A 397 -9.37 11.61 -16.55
N ASP A 398 -10.63 11.30 -16.22
CA ASP A 398 -11.75 12.19 -16.53
C ASP A 398 -11.48 13.60 -16.00
N LYS A 399 -11.31 14.55 -16.92
CA LYS A 399 -10.90 15.93 -16.62
C LYS A 399 -11.91 16.62 -15.71
N THR A 400 -13.19 16.27 -15.78
CA THR A 400 -14.26 16.84 -14.96
C THR A 400 -14.19 16.35 -13.50
N LYS A 401 -13.58 15.18 -13.27
CA LYS A 401 -13.44 14.55 -11.95
C LYS A 401 -12.07 14.77 -11.31
N LEU A 402 -11.04 15.09 -12.10
CA LEU A 402 -9.65 15.16 -11.64
C LEU A 402 -9.40 16.20 -10.53
N ASP A 403 -10.02 17.39 -10.58
CA ASP A 403 -9.78 18.44 -9.57
C ASP A 403 -10.21 18.01 -8.17
N ASN A 404 -11.38 17.36 -8.08
CA ASN A 404 -11.90 16.85 -6.82
C ASN A 404 -11.13 15.59 -6.35
N TYR A 405 -10.59 14.79 -7.28
CA TYR A 405 -9.61 13.75 -6.93
C TYR A 405 -8.36 14.31 -6.26
N ILE A 406 -7.79 15.36 -6.86
CA ILE A 406 -6.61 16.05 -6.35
C ILE A 406 -6.88 16.72 -4.99
N GLN A 407 -8.06 17.32 -4.80
CA GLN A 407 -8.44 17.94 -3.53
C GLN A 407 -8.52 16.91 -2.37
N LYS A 408 -9.07 15.72 -2.65
CA LYS A 408 -9.08 14.61 -1.68
C LYS A 408 -7.68 14.12 -1.39
N LEU A 409 -6.82 14.05 -2.41
CA LEU A 409 -5.42 13.69 -2.25
C LEU A 409 -4.67 14.69 -1.36
N ASP A 410 -4.83 16.00 -1.61
CA ASP A 410 -4.23 17.08 -0.80
C ASP A 410 -4.65 17.01 0.67
N THR A 411 -5.94 16.69 0.91
CA THR A 411 -6.50 16.51 2.25
C THR A 411 -5.88 15.29 2.94
N TYR A 412 -5.71 14.17 2.23
CA TYR A 412 -5.02 12.99 2.74
C TYR A 412 -3.55 13.30 3.06
N MET A 413 -2.82 13.90 2.10
CA MET A 413 -1.41 14.24 2.22
C MET A 413 -1.13 15.10 3.45
N LYS A 414 -2.02 16.06 3.74
CA LYS A 414 -1.98 16.85 4.98
C LYS A 414 -2.12 16.01 6.25
N LYS A 415 -3.02 15.00 6.24
CA LYS A 415 -3.29 14.14 7.40
C LYS A 415 -2.10 13.23 7.73
N VAL A 416 -1.26 12.89 6.75
CA VAL A 416 -0.17 11.92 6.90
C VAL A 416 1.24 12.51 6.71
N ASP A 417 1.35 13.83 6.59
CA ASP A 417 2.61 14.57 6.37
C ASP A 417 3.41 14.05 5.16
N GLN A 418 2.71 13.63 4.10
CA GLN A 418 3.33 13.29 2.81
C GLN A 418 3.27 14.51 1.92
N LYS A 419 4.42 14.93 1.39
CA LYS A 419 4.56 16.19 0.62
C LYS A 419 4.78 15.97 -0.87
N TYR A 420 5.12 14.74 -1.25
CA TYR A 420 5.46 14.38 -2.62
C TYR A 420 4.66 13.15 -3.03
N LEU A 421 4.38 13.05 -4.33
CA LEU A 421 3.75 11.90 -4.94
C LEU A 421 4.58 11.44 -6.14
N THR A 422 4.63 10.13 -6.31
CA THR A 422 5.07 9.51 -7.56
C THR A 422 3.88 9.41 -8.50
N VAL A 423 4.11 9.65 -9.78
CA VAL A 423 3.11 9.53 -10.85
C VAL A 423 3.66 8.63 -11.93
N ILE A 424 2.92 7.59 -12.29
CA ILE A 424 3.09 6.89 -13.56
C ILE A 424 2.04 7.46 -14.52
N ASP A 425 2.47 7.85 -15.71
CA ASP A 425 1.59 8.33 -16.76
C ASP A 425 2.16 8.02 -18.15
N ASN A 426 1.37 8.29 -19.18
CA ASN A 426 1.66 7.95 -20.56
C ASN A 426 2.12 9.18 -21.34
N SER A 427 3.43 9.44 -21.31
CA SER A 427 4.10 10.51 -22.07
C SER A 427 3.58 11.92 -21.78
N SER A 428 3.19 12.21 -20.53
CA SER A 428 2.59 13.49 -20.12
C SER A 428 3.56 14.41 -19.37
N PHE A 429 4.86 14.07 -19.31
CA PHE A 429 5.86 14.84 -18.56
C PHE A 429 5.82 16.34 -18.87
N TYR A 430 5.71 16.74 -20.14
CA TYR A 430 5.65 18.15 -20.55
C TYR A 430 4.25 18.80 -20.47
N ASP A 431 3.21 18.09 -20.02
CA ASP A 431 1.86 18.66 -19.86
C ASP A 431 1.79 19.53 -18.58
N LYS A 432 2.38 20.72 -18.66
CA LYS A 432 2.38 21.68 -17.55
C LYS A 432 0.96 22.03 -17.07
N LYS A 433 -0.03 22.09 -17.98
CA LYS A 433 -1.42 22.39 -17.61
C LYS A 433 -2.02 21.29 -16.72
N LEU A 434 -1.68 20.04 -16.98
CA LEU A 434 -2.04 18.92 -16.11
C LEU A 434 -1.37 19.05 -14.75
N TRP A 435 -0.06 19.31 -14.72
CA TRP A 435 0.70 19.43 -13.46
C TRP A 435 0.30 20.63 -12.62
N ASP A 436 -0.08 21.76 -13.25
CA ASP A 436 -0.59 22.95 -12.56
C ASP A 436 -1.80 22.62 -11.68
N ARG A 437 -2.61 21.61 -12.06
CA ARG A 437 -3.76 21.16 -11.26
C ARG A 437 -3.34 20.48 -9.96
N PHE A 438 -2.21 19.76 -9.96
CA PHE A 438 -1.65 19.12 -8.77
C PHE A 438 -0.88 20.12 -7.93
N THR A 439 0.04 20.87 -8.55
CA THR A 439 0.96 21.77 -7.86
C THR A 439 0.28 23.03 -7.31
N LYS A 440 -0.93 23.39 -7.74
CA LYS A 440 -1.73 24.45 -7.06
C LYS A 440 -2.15 24.07 -5.64
N MET A 441 -2.17 22.78 -5.30
CA MET A 441 -2.56 22.32 -3.97
C MET A 441 -1.47 22.61 -2.91
N PRO A 442 -1.84 23.07 -1.70
CA PRO A 442 -0.86 23.52 -0.72
C PRO A 442 0.01 22.39 -0.12
N ASN A 443 -0.49 21.15 -0.03
CA ASN A 443 0.26 20.03 0.58
C ASN A 443 1.04 19.21 -0.46
N ILE A 444 0.80 19.42 -1.75
CA ILE A 444 1.60 18.84 -2.84
C ILE A 444 2.78 19.79 -3.10
N GLN A 445 4.00 19.39 -2.76
CA GLN A 445 5.22 20.22 -2.83
C GLN A 445 6.14 19.87 -4.01
N GLY A 446 5.84 18.80 -4.73
CA GLY A 446 6.57 18.33 -5.91
C GLY A 446 6.09 16.94 -6.34
N LEU A 447 6.49 16.53 -7.53
CA LEU A 447 6.10 15.26 -8.14
C LEU A 447 7.34 14.50 -8.65
N PHE A 448 7.35 13.18 -8.48
CA PHE A 448 8.29 12.29 -9.14
C PHE A 448 7.58 11.62 -10.32
N TYR A 449 8.02 11.90 -11.54
CA TYR A 449 7.38 11.42 -12.76
C TYR A 449 8.08 10.17 -13.28
N LEU A 450 7.28 9.14 -13.59
CA LEU A 450 7.67 7.90 -14.21
C LEU A 450 6.90 7.75 -15.52
N ASP A 451 7.61 7.54 -16.64
CA ASP A 451 6.94 7.25 -17.90
C ASP A 451 6.51 5.78 -17.96
N TYR A 452 5.29 5.51 -18.42
CA TYR A 452 4.75 4.16 -18.47
C TYR A 452 5.57 3.24 -19.39
N HIS A 453 6.01 3.74 -20.55
CA HIS A 453 6.78 2.93 -21.51
C HIS A 453 8.14 2.53 -20.94
N ARG A 454 8.79 3.45 -20.22
CA ARG A 454 10.05 3.21 -19.53
C ARG A 454 10.25 4.27 -18.46
N HIS A 455 10.32 3.91 -17.18
CA HIS A 455 10.23 4.91 -16.10
C HIS A 455 11.27 6.05 -16.13
N ASP A 456 12.47 5.80 -16.65
CA ASP A 456 13.59 6.75 -16.81
C ASP A 456 13.64 7.47 -18.19
N ASN A 457 12.55 7.46 -18.97
CA ASN A 457 12.53 7.96 -20.35
C ASN A 457 12.90 9.46 -20.51
N TYR A 458 12.79 10.25 -19.44
CA TYR A 458 13.08 11.69 -19.44
C TYR A 458 14.41 12.04 -18.75
N HIS A 459 15.23 11.03 -18.43
CA HIS A 459 16.64 11.16 -18.07
C HIS A 459 16.95 12.15 -16.92
N GLY A 460 16.03 12.30 -15.97
CA GLY A 460 16.21 13.18 -14.81
C GLY A 460 15.93 14.65 -15.07
N GLU A 461 15.32 14.99 -16.20
CA GLU A 461 14.84 16.35 -16.46
C GLU A 461 13.86 16.81 -15.37
N ILE A 462 13.93 18.10 -15.05
CA ILE A 462 13.09 18.77 -14.06
C ILE A 462 12.39 19.94 -14.74
N ILE A 463 11.05 19.91 -14.73
CA ILE A 463 10.23 21.07 -15.12
C ILE A 463 9.53 21.67 -13.90
N TRP A 464 9.05 22.90 -14.04
CA TRP A 464 8.47 23.65 -12.93
C TRP A 464 7.01 24.03 -13.17
N SER A 465 6.21 23.87 -12.13
CA SER A 465 4.78 24.19 -12.12
C SER A 465 4.42 24.75 -10.75
N ASN A 466 3.86 25.96 -10.69
CA ASN A 466 3.57 26.70 -9.44
C ASN A 466 4.74 26.69 -8.42
N ASN A 467 5.97 26.95 -8.90
CA ASN A 467 7.22 26.92 -8.11
C ASN A 467 7.47 25.59 -7.37
N LYS A 468 6.96 24.49 -7.93
CA LYS A 468 7.15 23.13 -7.45
C LYS A 468 7.72 22.26 -8.57
N PRO A 469 8.72 21.42 -8.28
CA PRO A 469 9.39 20.66 -9.32
C PRO A 469 8.59 19.41 -9.69
N ILE A 470 8.59 19.10 -10.98
CA ILE A 470 8.19 17.81 -11.56
C ILE A 470 9.50 17.15 -12.00
N ILE A 471 9.93 16.14 -11.27
CA ILE A 471 11.24 15.52 -11.39
C ILE A 471 11.06 14.18 -12.08
N SER A 472 11.55 14.02 -13.29
CA SER A 472 11.53 12.71 -13.94
C SER A 472 12.55 11.75 -13.33
N CYS A 473 12.27 10.45 -13.40
CA CYS A 473 13.25 9.43 -13.04
C CYS A 473 14.47 9.51 -13.96
N ARG A 474 15.66 9.37 -13.36
CA ARG A 474 16.92 9.46 -14.11
C ARG A 474 17.52 8.09 -14.39
N ASP A 475 17.47 7.19 -13.41
CA ASP A 475 17.97 5.84 -13.54
C ASP A 475 17.08 4.84 -12.82
N LEU A 476 17.27 3.56 -13.15
CA LEU A 476 16.53 2.45 -12.56
C LEU A 476 17.48 1.55 -11.80
N LEU A 477 16.94 0.90 -10.78
CA LEU A 477 17.52 -0.34 -10.27
C LEU A 477 16.48 -1.43 -10.53
N TRP A 478 16.63 -2.11 -11.67
CA TRP A 478 15.62 -3.03 -12.21
C TRP A 478 16.29 -4.08 -13.10
N ALA A 479 16.13 -5.36 -12.77
CA ALA A 479 16.69 -6.45 -13.57
C ALA A 479 16.27 -6.36 -15.06
N ASN A 480 17.20 -6.71 -15.96
CA ASN A 480 17.04 -6.64 -17.42
C ASN A 480 16.92 -5.23 -18.02
N LEU A 481 16.80 -4.17 -17.21
CA LEU A 481 16.85 -2.78 -17.68
C LEU A 481 18.14 -2.10 -17.24
N GLU A 482 18.47 -2.19 -15.95
CA GLU A 482 19.66 -1.61 -15.36
C GLU A 482 20.06 -2.34 -14.08
N ASN A 483 21.25 -2.96 -14.09
CA ASN A 483 21.80 -3.63 -12.93
C ASN A 483 22.65 -2.69 -12.05
N GLU A 484 23.10 -3.21 -10.90
CA GLU A 484 23.85 -2.49 -9.89
C GLU A 484 25.13 -1.88 -10.44
N ASP A 485 25.97 -2.65 -11.14
CA ASP A 485 27.26 -2.19 -11.64
C ASP A 485 27.11 -1.17 -12.78
N GLN A 486 26.12 -1.35 -13.64
CA GLN A 486 25.74 -0.37 -14.66
C GLN A 486 25.35 0.97 -14.02
N LEU A 487 24.48 0.93 -13.01
CA LEU A 487 24.04 2.10 -12.26
C LEU A 487 25.20 2.80 -11.55
N ILE A 488 26.06 2.05 -10.85
CA ILE A 488 27.26 2.57 -10.18
C ILE A 488 28.16 3.29 -11.19
N ASN A 489 28.39 2.68 -12.36
CA ASN A 489 29.25 3.26 -13.39
C ASN A 489 28.66 4.54 -13.98
N LYS A 490 27.34 4.58 -14.26
CA LYS A 490 26.68 5.80 -14.76
C LYS A 490 26.78 6.96 -13.78
N ILE A 491 26.51 6.72 -12.50
CA ILE A 491 26.56 7.78 -11.48
C ILE A 491 27.99 8.30 -11.35
N ASN A 492 28.99 7.42 -11.23
CA ASN A 492 30.39 7.85 -11.15
C ASN A 492 30.86 8.58 -12.41
N TYR A 493 30.44 8.13 -13.60
CA TYR A 493 30.76 8.80 -14.85
C TYR A 493 30.24 10.25 -14.87
N ARG A 494 28.98 10.48 -14.47
CA ARG A 494 28.40 11.83 -14.39
C ARG A 494 29.16 12.74 -13.43
N VAL A 495 29.46 12.24 -12.24
CA VAL A 495 30.22 12.97 -11.22
C VAL A 495 31.61 13.33 -11.74
N ASN A 496 32.34 12.35 -12.28
CA ASN A 496 33.67 12.57 -12.86
C ASN A 496 33.65 13.49 -14.09
N SER A 497 32.50 13.62 -14.76
CA SER A 497 32.29 14.57 -15.87
C SER A 497 31.87 15.98 -15.40
N GLY A 498 31.83 16.22 -14.09
CA GLY A 498 31.55 17.53 -13.51
C GLY A 498 30.07 17.81 -13.20
N GLU A 499 29.20 16.80 -13.21
CA GLU A 499 27.79 16.96 -12.82
C GLU A 499 27.61 17.09 -11.29
N THR A 500 28.32 18.04 -10.67
CA THR A 500 28.33 18.28 -9.22
C THR A 500 27.90 19.70 -8.84
N ASN A 501 27.66 20.57 -9.84
CA ASN A 501 27.12 21.90 -9.59
C ASN A 501 25.64 21.81 -9.17
N ILE A 502 25.38 21.95 -7.87
CA ILE A 502 24.05 21.84 -7.25
C ILE A 502 23.03 22.88 -7.76
N SER A 503 23.45 23.92 -8.50
CA SER A 503 22.52 24.85 -9.14
C SER A 503 21.96 24.35 -10.47
N ASN A 504 22.46 23.21 -10.96
CA ASN A 504 22.02 22.56 -12.20
C ASN A 504 21.26 21.26 -11.86
N CYS A 505 20.16 21.00 -12.55
CA CYS A 505 19.38 19.76 -12.45
C CYS A 505 20.24 18.49 -12.64
N ASN A 506 21.30 18.57 -13.45
CA ASN A 506 22.20 17.45 -13.69
C ASN A 506 22.97 16.98 -12.44
N ALA A 507 23.05 17.79 -11.38
CA ALA A 507 23.65 17.36 -10.10
C ALA A 507 22.71 16.50 -9.23
N TYR A 508 21.56 16.10 -9.75
CA TYR A 508 20.54 15.35 -9.04
C TYR A 508 20.18 14.07 -9.80
N THR A 509 20.12 12.95 -9.09
CA THR A 509 19.71 11.66 -9.64
C THR A 509 18.64 11.03 -8.75
N LEU A 510 17.43 10.88 -9.32
CA LEU A 510 16.39 10.02 -8.79
C LEU A 510 16.58 8.60 -9.35
N ILE A 511 16.67 7.62 -8.44
CA ILE A 511 16.74 6.20 -8.75
C ILE A 511 15.44 5.53 -8.29
N TYR A 512 14.72 4.93 -9.22
CA TYR A 512 13.53 4.14 -8.89
C TYR A 512 13.87 2.65 -8.83
N VAL A 513 13.52 2.01 -7.72
CA VAL A 513 13.94 0.64 -7.40
C VAL A 513 12.78 -0.32 -7.55
N HIS A 514 12.90 -1.26 -8.49
CA HIS A 514 11.86 -2.24 -8.78
C HIS A 514 11.85 -3.40 -7.79
N VAL A 515 10.87 -3.39 -6.89
CA VAL A 515 10.79 -4.28 -5.73
C VAL A 515 10.71 -5.77 -6.08
N TRP A 516 10.20 -6.13 -7.25
CA TRP A 516 10.05 -7.52 -7.67
C TRP A 516 11.36 -8.15 -8.17
N SER A 517 12.34 -7.32 -8.54
CA SER A 517 13.65 -7.78 -9.02
C SER A 517 14.82 -7.39 -8.13
N LYS A 518 14.59 -6.47 -7.18
CA LYS A 518 15.62 -5.86 -6.34
C LYS A 518 15.14 -5.73 -4.90
N ASN A 519 16.09 -5.76 -3.99
CA ASN A 519 15.87 -5.75 -2.55
C ASN A 519 16.77 -4.70 -1.88
N VAL A 520 16.63 -4.53 -0.55
CA VAL A 520 17.43 -3.55 0.21
C VAL A 520 18.92 -3.85 0.16
N ASP A 521 19.34 -5.12 0.04
CA ASP A 521 20.75 -5.48 -0.09
C ASP A 521 21.34 -5.04 -1.44
N ASN A 522 20.56 -5.08 -2.53
CA ASN A 522 20.98 -4.53 -3.83
C ASN A 522 21.24 -3.02 -3.72
N ILE A 523 20.38 -2.30 -3.01
CA ILE A 523 20.55 -0.85 -2.77
C ILE A 523 21.79 -0.61 -1.91
N GLN A 524 21.98 -1.39 -0.83
CA GLN A 524 23.17 -1.29 0.02
C GLN A 524 24.45 -1.47 -0.79
N TYR A 525 24.49 -2.46 -1.68
CA TYR A 525 25.64 -2.69 -2.56
C TYR A 525 25.95 -1.46 -3.43
N VAL A 526 24.92 -0.86 -4.06
CA VAL A 526 25.09 0.37 -4.85
C VAL A 526 25.59 1.51 -3.97
N VAL A 527 24.94 1.73 -2.81
CA VAL A 527 25.29 2.76 -1.82
C VAL A 527 26.75 2.63 -1.38
N ASP A 528 27.21 1.44 -1.02
CA ASP A 528 28.58 1.19 -0.54
C ASP A 528 29.64 1.48 -1.61
N LYS A 529 29.28 1.33 -2.89
CA LYS A 529 30.18 1.56 -4.02
C LYS A 529 30.22 3.02 -4.42
N ILE A 530 29.07 3.69 -4.54
CA ILE A 530 29.03 5.11 -4.92
C ILE A 530 29.51 6.02 -3.79
N SER A 531 29.31 5.64 -2.52
CA SER A 531 29.77 6.45 -1.37
C SER A 531 31.30 6.50 -1.22
N LYS A 532 32.05 5.70 -2.01
CA LYS A 532 33.51 5.82 -2.10
C LYS A 532 33.93 7.08 -2.83
N ASN A 533 33.06 7.64 -3.69
CA ASN A 533 33.29 8.92 -4.31
C ASN A 533 32.87 10.03 -3.30
N PRO A 534 33.80 10.88 -2.84
CA PRO A 534 33.52 11.88 -1.83
C PRO A 534 32.59 12.99 -2.33
N GLU A 535 32.26 13.05 -3.62
CA GLU A 535 31.35 14.04 -4.19
C GLU A 535 29.89 13.55 -4.27
N ILE A 536 29.59 12.30 -3.87
CA ILE A 536 28.21 11.75 -3.93
C ILE A 536 27.53 11.82 -2.56
N ARG A 537 26.28 12.29 -2.52
CA ARG A 537 25.46 12.36 -1.29
C ARG A 537 24.13 11.66 -1.47
N ILE A 538 23.88 10.64 -0.64
CA ILE A 538 22.62 9.91 -0.62
C ILE A 538 21.67 10.56 0.39
N VAL A 539 20.53 11.03 -0.09
CA VAL A 539 19.58 11.81 0.70
C VAL A 539 18.15 11.25 0.57
N THR A 540 17.31 11.54 1.55
CA THR A 540 15.87 11.20 1.48
C THR A 540 15.19 11.97 0.34
N PRO A 541 14.06 11.48 -0.20
CA PRO A 541 13.27 12.20 -1.19
C PRO A 541 12.89 13.64 -0.75
N ASP A 542 12.63 13.85 0.55
CA ASP A 542 12.33 15.19 1.08
C ASP A 542 13.51 16.14 1.00
N THR A 543 14.67 15.70 1.47
CA THR A 543 15.90 16.49 1.37
C THR A 543 16.26 16.75 -0.09
N PHE A 544 16.09 15.76 -0.96
CA PHE A 544 16.33 15.86 -2.40
C PHE A 544 15.50 16.97 -3.05
N VAL A 545 14.18 16.97 -2.84
CA VAL A 545 13.30 18.01 -3.41
C VAL A 545 13.58 19.38 -2.81
N LYS A 546 13.85 19.48 -1.49
CA LYS A 546 14.21 20.75 -0.84
C LYS A 546 15.50 21.34 -1.41
N LEU A 547 16.51 20.51 -1.70
CA LEU A 547 17.76 20.94 -2.31
C LEU A 547 17.54 21.47 -3.73
N ILE A 548 16.73 20.77 -4.55
CA ILE A 548 16.36 21.23 -5.89
C ILE A 548 15.66 22.58 -5.81
N LYS A 549 14.63 22.72 -4.96
CA LYS A 549 13.89 23.98 -4.75
C LYS A 549 14.76 25.14 -4.29
N THR A 550 15.81 24.87 -3.54
CA THR A 550 16.67 25.91 -2.98
C THR A 550 17.75 26.36 -3.96
N ASN A 551 18.29 25.43 -4.75
CA ASN A 551 19.53 25.69 -5.51
C ASN A 551 19.32 25.83 -7.01
N VAL A 552 18.29 25.21 -7.58
CA VAL A 552 18.02 25.23 -9.03
C VAL A 552 17.13 26.42 -9.37
N ALA A 553 17.57 27.25 -10.31
CA ALA A 553 16.81 28.42 -10.77
C ALA A 553 15.52 28.01 -11.50
N HIS A 554 14.41 28.69 -11.23
CA HIS A 554 13.09 28.37 -11.77
C HIS A 554 12.10 29.55 -11.78
#